data_AF-A0A973KY87-F1
#
_entry.id   AF-A0A973KY87-F1
#
_cell.length_a   1.000
_cell.length_b   1.000
_cell.length_c   1.000
_cell.angle_alpha   90.00
_cell.angle_beta   90.00
_cell.angle_gamma   90.00
#
_symmetry.space_group_name_H-M   'P 1'
#
loop_
_entity.id
_entity.type
_entity.pdbx_description
1 polymer ?
#
loop_
_entity_poly.entity_id
_entity_poly.type
_entity_poly.pdbx_seq_one_letter_code
_entity_poly.pdbx_strand_id
1 'polypeptide(L)'
;MLRGLLRAAPRSALLPVLRDTLVEGARGDDRRGGLRCWSYRLGAPNGRPSPLHTAQAVVALERAARVLGENAAARAAREDGERWLLACPEASHDTCGDLENLREEIRRPRTGDPSRHEVLNVRHFTAAWVARALLSPGTQEVARADGLDAPWRERLEGAVAAVWARQTGGIWTWDQSDTTGLRQPMWMTYQGLSALRAHAVWMCQPDH
;
A
#
# COMPACT_ATOMS: atom_id res chain seq x y z
N MET A 1 -0.04 10.66 5.05
CA MET A 1 -0.57 11.62 6.04
C MET A 1 -1.29 10.92 7.19
N LEU A 2 -2.46 10.31 6.97
CA LEU A 2 -3.27 9.65 8.02
C LEU A 2 -2.47 8.66 8.92
N ARG A 3 -1.71 7.74 8.32
CA ARG A 3 -0.88 6.77 9.06
C ARG A 3 0.15 7.40 10.00
N GLY A 4 0.76 8.51 9.59
CA GLY A 4 1.76 9.23 10.40
C GLY A 4 1.08 9.94 11.56
N LEU A 5 -0.05 10.60 11.29
CA LEU A 5 -0.82 11.32 12.29
C LEU A 5 -1.41 10.38 13.36
N LEU A 6 -1.89 9.20 12.97
CA LEU A 6 -2.38 8.17 13.89
C LEU A 6 -1.33 7.78 14.96
N ARG A 7 -0.04 7.88 14.64
CA ARG A 7 1.05 7.59 15.58
C ARG A 7 1.49 8.82 16.37
N ALA A 8 1.61 9.96 15.69
CA ALA A 8 2.15 11.18 16.30
C ALA A 8 1.13 11.96 17.14
N ALA A 9 -0.16 11.90 16.77
CA ALA A 9 -1.24 12.62 17.42
C ALA A 9 -2.56 11.82 17.31
N PRO A 10 -2.71 10.69 18.03
CA PRO A 10 -3.88 9.81 17.95
C PRO A 10 -5.20 10.47 18.38
N ARG A 11 -5.15 11.62 19.05
CA ARG A 11 -6.32 12.42 19.45
C ARG A 11 -6.59 13.61 18.53
N SER A 12 -5.91 13.70 17.39
CA SER A 12 -6.09 14.83 16.48
C SER A 12 -7.48 14.82 15.86
N ALA A 13 -8.17 15.98 15.92
CA ALA A 13 -9.46 16.20 15.28
C ALA A 13 -9.40 16.07 13.74
N LEU A 14 -8.21 16.05 13.14
CA LEU A 14 -8.03 15.81 11.70
C LEU A 14 -8.16 14.34 11.30
N LEU A 15 -8.10 13.40 12.25
CA LEU A 15 -8.14 11.98 11.94
C LEU A 15 -9.46 11.52 11.30
N PRO A 16 -10.65 11.91 11.82
CA PRO A 16 -11.92 11.62 11.15
C PRO A 16 -11.99 12.24 9.75
N VAL A 17 -11.59 13.51 9.61
CA VAL A 17 -11.58 14.22 8.32
C VAL A 17 -10.72 13.48 7.29
N LEU A 18 -9.50 13.10 7.67
CA LEU A 18 -8.59 12.37 6.78
C LEU A 18 -9.07 10.96 6.44
N ARG A 19 -9.77 10.27 7.36
CA ARG A 19 -10.43 8.99 7.07
C ARG A 19 -11.52 9.21 6.03
N ASP A 20 -12.39 10.20 6.22
CA ASP A 20 -13.54 10.44 5.35
C ASP A 20 -13.07 10.91 3.95
N THR A 21 -12.07 11.78 3.87
CA THR A 21 -11.41 12.13 2.60
C THR A 21 -10.81 10.91 1.89
N LEU A 22 -10.23 9.97 2.63
CA LEU A 22 -9.68 8.74 2.04
C LEU A 22 -10.79 7.83 1.50
N VAL A 23 -11.94 7.76 2.18
CA VAL A 23 -13.12 7.02 1.71
C VAL A 23 -13.71 7.65 0.45
N GLU A 24 -13.87 8.98 0.43
CA GLU A 24 -14.37 9.74 -0.72
C GLU A 24 -13.43 9.66 -1.93
N GLY A 25 -12.11 9.57 -1.69
CA GLY A 25 -11.11 9.41 -2.73
C GLY A 25 -11.04 8.02 -3.37
N ALA A 26 -11.81 7.04 -2.86
CA ALA A 26 -11.89 5.71 -3.44
C ALA A 26 -12.66 5.74 -4.76
N ARG A 27 -12.20 4.97 -5.76
CA ARG A 27 -12.83 4.90 -7.09
C ARG A 27 -13.10 3.47 -7.52
N GLY A 28 -14.19 3.23 -8.24
CA GLY A 28 -14.42 1.96 -8.92
C GLY A 28 -13.37 1.69 -10.00
N ASP A 29 -13.05 0.41 -10.18
CA ASP A 29 -12.26 -0.10 -11.29
C ASP A 29 -13.03 -1.21 -12.02
N ASP A 30 -13.60 -0.86 -13.18
CA ASP A 30 -14.40 -1.78 -13.99
C ASP A 30 -13.59 -3.02 -14.43
N ARG A 31 -12.25 -2.89 -14.52
CA ARG A 31 -11.38 -4.02 -14.88
C ARG A 31 -11.29 -5.07 -13.77
N ARG A 32 -11.67 -4.70 -12.55
CA ARG A 32 -11.76 -5.59 -11.37
C ARG A 32 -13.18 -5.58 -10.80
N GLY A 33 -14.17 -5.66 -11.68
CA GLY A 33 -15.57 -5.85 -11.27
C GLY A 33 -16.18 -4.67 -10.51
N GLY A 34 -15.67 -3.46 -10.71
CA GLY A 34 -16.16 -2.25 -10.03
C GLY A 34 -15.66 -2.10 -8.59
N LEU A 35 -14.77 -2.98 -8.11
CA LEU A 35 -14.17 -2.89 -6.78
C LEU A 35 -13.46 -1.54 -6.61
N ARG A 36 -13.59 -0.97 -5.39
CA ARG A 36 -12.98 0.31 -5.06
C ARG A 36 -11.47 0.18 -4.86
N CYS A 37 -10.74 1.14 -5.41
CA CYS A 37 -9.29 1.26 -5.32
C CYS A 37 -8.85 2.72 -5.21
N TRP A 38 -7.54 2.95 -5.04
CA TRP A 38 -6.98 4.29 -4.93
C TRP A 38 -5.97 4.59 -6.02
N SER A 39 -5.79 5.87 -6.26
CA SER A 39 -4.75 6.43 -7.12
C SER A 39 -3.79 7.29 -6.28
N TYR A 40 -2.79 7.89 -6.93
CA TYR A 40 -1.90 8.86 -6.30
C TYR A 40 -2.59 10.17 -5.86
N ARG A 41 -3.86 10.38 -6.26
CA ARG A 41 -4.67 11.53 -5.88
C ARG A 41 -5.81 11.12 -4.95
N LEU A 42 -6.07 11.96 -3.95
CA LEU A 42 -7.22 11.87 -3.04
C LEU A 42 -8.49 12.53 -3.60
N GLY A 43 -8.40 13.24 -4.74
CA GLY A 43 -9.52 13.99 -5.33
C GLY A 43 -9.42 14.09 -6.86
N ALA A 44 -10.49 14.62 -7.48
CA ALA A 44 -10.72 14.55 -8.93
C ALA A 44 -9.79 15.47 -9.77
N PRO A 45 -9.53 15.12 -11.06
CA PRO A 45 -9.88 13.86 -11.70
C PRO A 45 -8.98 12.73 -11.16
N ASN A 46 -9.63 11.64 -10.75
CA ASN A 46 -8.98 10.50 -10.10
C ASN A 46 -7.91 9.92 -11.03
N GLY A 47 -6.72 9.64 -10.48
CA GLY A 47 -5.63 9.04 -11.24
C GLY A 47 -5.93 7.59 -11.65
N ARG A 48 -4.98 6.98 -12.37
CA ARG A 48 -5.04 5.55 -12.68
C ARG A 48 -5.06 4.73 -11.38
N PRO A 49 -5.84 3.63 -11.31
CA PRO A 49 -5.76 2.66 -10.22
C PRO A 49 -4.31 2.28 -9.92
N SER A 50 -3.95 2.21 -8.65
CA SER A 50 -2.57 1.99 -8.22
C SER A 50 -2.52 1.01 -7.05
N PRO A 51 -1.91 -0.18 -7.23
CA PRO A 51 -1.76 -1.17 -6.17
C PRO A 51 -1.07 -0.62 -4.92
N LEU A 52 -0.04 0.21 -5.12
CA LEU A 52 0.63 0.91 -4.03
C LEU A 52 -0.35 1.73 -3.20
N HIS A 53 -1.11 2.61 -3.86
CA HIS A 53 -1.99 3.55 -3.16
C HIS A 53 -3.16 2.83 -2.52
N THR A 54 -3.70 1.80 -3.18
CA THR A 54 -4.71 0.92 -2.60
C THR A 54 -4.18 0.23 -1.35
N ALA A 55 -2.99 -0.37 -1.40
CA ALA A 55 -2.37 -1.01 -0.23
C ALA A 55 -2.11 -0.01 0.91
N GLN A 56 -1.66 1.22 0.59
CA GLN A 56 -1.48 2.27 1.58
C GLN A 56 -2.82 2.71 2.21
N ALA A 57 -3.87 2.82 1.41
CA ALA A 57 -5.20 3.20 1.85
C ALA A 57 -5.81 2.13 2.77
N VAL A 58 -5.79 0.86 2.37
CA VAL A 58 -6.23 -0.29 3.18
C VAL A 58 -5.53 -0.27 4.55
N VAL A 59 -4.19 -0.20 4.56
CA VAL A 59 -3.41 -0.16 5.81
C VAL A 59 -3.72 1.08 6.65
N ALA A 60 -4.05 2.22 6.03
CA ALA A 60 -4.40 3.43 6.74
C ALA A 60 -5.80 3.37 7.35
N LEU A 61 -6.80 2.86 6.61
CA LEU A 61 -8.17 2.70 7.05
C LEU A 61 -8.28 1.67 8.18
N GLU A 62 -7.57 0.55 8.09
CA GLU A 62 -7.58 -0.44 9.17
C GLU A 62 -6.98 0.13 10.47
N ARG A 63 -5.90 0.91 10.36
CA ARG A 63 -5.32 1.58 11.53
C ARG A 63 -6.23 2.68 12.07
N ALA A 64 -6.93 3.40 11.20
CA ALA A 64 -7.91 4.38 11.62
C ALA A 64 -9.06 3.71 12.38
N ALA A 65 -9.54 2.55 11.93
CA ALA A 65 -10.58 1.79 12.62
C ALA A 65 -10.17 1.41 14.05
N ARG A 66 -8.90 1.03 14.27
CA ARG A 66 -8.39 0.72 15.62
C ARG A 66 -8.31 1.93 16.56
N VAL A 67 -8.19 3.15 16.04
CA VAL A 67 -8.03 4.38 16.84
C VAL A 67 -9.33 5.15 16.99
N LEU A 68 -10.14 5.22 15.93
CA LEU A 68 -11.36 6.01 15.85
C LEU A 68 -12.64 5.18 16.00
N GLY A 69 -12.51 3.85 16.06
CA GLY A 69 -13.62 2.94 15.80
C GLY A 69 -13.88 2.77 14.30
N GLU A 70 -14.56 1.68 13.95
CA GLU A 70 -14.91 1.38 12.57
C GLU A 70 -16.25 2.00 12.20
N ASN A 71 -16.34 2.60 11.02
CA ASN A 71 -17.60 3.05 10.43
C ASN A 71 -17.90 2.24 9.15
N ALA A 72 -19.18 2.14 8.79
CA ALA A 72 -19.62 1.29 7.68
C ALA A 72 -19.00 1.70 6.33
N ALA A 73 -18.90 3.01 6.06
CA ALA A 73 -18.35 3.51 4.80
C ALA A 73 -16.85 3.22 4.64
N ALA A 74 -16.05 3.41 5.70
CA ALA A 74 -14.62 3.09 5.71
C ALA A 74 -14.37 1.59 5.71
N ARG A 75 -15.18 0.81 6.44
CA ARG A 75 -15.13 -0.66 6.37
C ARG A 75 -15.34 -1.12 4.94
N ALA A 76 -16.46 -0.73 4.33
CA ALA A 76 -16.77 -1.15 2.96
C ALA A 76 -15.67 -0.71 1.97
N ALA A 77 -15.16 0.52 2.09
CA ALA A 77 -14.09 1.00 1.21
C ALA A 77 -12.81 0.18 1.37
N ARG A 78 -12.43 -0.10 2.63
CA ARG A 78 -11.27 -0.93 2.95
C ARG A 78 -11.43 -2.32 2.37
N GLU A 79 -12.54 -2.99 2.63
CA GLU A 79 -12.79 -4.36 2.16
C GLU A 79 -12.82 -4.46 0.63
N ASP A 80 -13.41 -3.48 -0.06
CA ASP A 80 -13.34 -3.42 -1.52
C ASP A 80 -11.90 -3.23 -2.02
N GLY A 81 -11.08 -2.44 -1.32
CA GLY A 81 -9.65 -2.30 -1.61
C GLY A 81 -8.86 -3.58 -1.38
N GLU A 82 -9.20 -4.33 -0.34
CA GLU A 82 -8.61 -5.65 -0.04
C GLU A 82 -8.96 -6.65 -1.15
N ARG A 83 -10.24 -6.74 -1.52
CA ARG A 83 -10.72 -7.53 -2.67
C ARG A 83 -10.04 -7.10 -3.97
N TRP A 84 -9.87 -5.79 -4.19
CA TRP A 84 -9.21 -5.27 -5.39
C TRP A 84 -7.75 -5.73 -5.47
N LEU A 85 -7.02 -5.75 -4.35
CA LEU A 85 -5.63 -6.24 -4.29
C LEU A 85 -5.53 -7.76 -4.52
N LEU A 86 -6.53 -8.51 -4.07
CA LEU A 86 -6.65 -9.96 -4.28
C LEU A 86 -7.02 -10.30 -5.74
N ALA A 87 -7.81 -9.45 -6.39
CA ALA A 87 -8.26 -9.62 -7.78
C ALA A 87 -7.18 -9.27 -8.84
N CYS A 88 -5.91 -9.54 -8.54
CA CYS A 88 -4.83 -9.37 -9.52
C CYS A 88 -5.07 -10.29 -10.73
N PRO A 89 -5.15 -9.76 -11.96
CA PRO A 89 -5.53 -10.56 -13.12
C PRO A 89 -4.39 -11.40 -13.71
N GLU A 90 -3.16 -11.20 -13.23
CA GLU A 90 -1.96 -11.83 -13.77
C GLU A 90 -1.76 -13.25 -13.21
N ALA A 91 -1.34 -14.18 -14.06
CA ALA A 91 -1.10 -15.58 -13.67
C ALA A 91 0.12 -15.78 -12.75
N SER A 92 1.13 -14.91 -12.84
CA SER A 92 2.31 -14.95 -11.95
C SER A 92 2.27 -13.78 -10.98
N HIS A 93 2.11 -14.06 -9.70
CA HIS A 93 1.93 -13.02 -8.69
C HIS A 93 3.23 -12.43 -8.14
N ASP A 94 4.38 -13.03 -8.40
CA ASP A 94 5.71 -12.58 -7.95
C ASP A 94 6.38 -11.56 -8.90
N THR A 95 5.94 -11.52 -10.15
CA THR A 95 6.50 -10.69 -11.23
C THR A 95 5.46 -9.82 -11.93
N CYS A 96 4.19 -9.87 -11.50
CA CYS A 96 3.12 -9.07 -12.08
C CYS A 96 3.38 -7.55 -11.97
N GLY A 97 2.79 -6.81 -12.91
CA GLY A 97 2.85 -5.33 -12.94
C GLY A 97 2.32 -4.68 -11.67
N ASP A 98 1.46 -5.37 -10.91
CA ASP A 98 0.94 -4.84 -9.64
C ASP A 98 2.03 -4.68 -8.55
N LEU A 99 3.19 -5.33 -8.71
CA LEU A 99 4.30 -5.27 -7.77
C LEU A 99 5.44 -4.37 -8.25
N GLU A 100 5.32 -3.77 -9.43
CA GLU A 100 6.30 -2.83 -9.94
C GLU A 100 6.43 -1.62 -9.03
N ASN A 101 7.68 -1.22 -8.77
CA ASN A 101 7.97 -0.09 -7.92
C ASN A 101 7.52 1.21 -8.59
N LEU A 102 6.72 2.00 -7.88
CA LEU A 102 6.23 3.26 -8.40
C LEU A 102 7.22 4.40 -8.12
N ARG A 103 7.47 5.22 -9.13
CA ARG A 103 8.15 6.51 -9.01
C ARG A 103 7.16 7.64 -9.30
N GLU A 104 7.15 8.63 -8.43
CA GLU A 104 6.26 9.78 -8.52
C GLU A 104 7.06 11.08 -8.47
N GLU A 105 6.70 12.02 -9.33
CA GLU A 105 7.23 13.38 -9.30
C GLU A 105 6.26 14.31 -8.61
N ILE A 106 6.69 14.88 -7.49
CA ILE A 106 5.96 15.91 -6.76
C ILE A 106 6.59 17.25 -7.09
N ARG A 107 5.82 18.11 -7.76
CA ARG A 107 6.22 19.50 -8.00
C ARG A 107 5.63 20.37 -6.91
N ARG A 108 6.48 21.02 -6.13
CA ARG A 108 6.05 22.00 -5.12
C ARG A 108 6.65 23.38 -5.41
N PRO A 109 5.95 24.48 -5.12
CA PRO A 109 6.57 25.80 -5.16
C PRO A 109 7.79 25.85 -4.25
N ARG A 110 8.88 26.48 -4.71
CA ARG A 110 10.09 26.64 -3.92
C ARG A 110 9.84 27.62 -2.79
N THR A 111 10.26 27.27 -1.57
CA THR A 111 10.23 28.19 -0.43
C THR A 111 11.13 29.40 -0.74
N GLY A 112 10.53 30.59 -0.84
CA GLY A 112 11.22 31.86 -1.14
C GLY A 112 11.12 32.34 -2.59
N ASP A 113 10.69 31.51 -3.54
CA ASP A 113 10.37 31.93 -4.91
C ASP A 113 9.22 31.08 -5.49
N PRO A 114 7.96 31.52 -5.33
CA PRO A 114 6.79 30.81 -5.82
C PRO A 114 6.72 30.68 -7.35
N SER A 115 7.52 31.44 -8.11
CA SER A 115 7.59 31.31 -9.57
C SER A 115 8.40 30.08 -10.02
N ARG A 116 9.20 29.51 -9.11
CA ARG A 116 10.02 28.31 -9.34
C ARG A 116 9.44 27.09 -8.64
N HIS A 117 9.55 25.95 -9.29
CA HIS A 117 9.12 24.66 -8.74
C HIS A 117 10.33 23.81 -8.35
N GLU A 118 10.28 23.20 -7.19
CA GLU A 118 11.14 22.09 -6.80
C GLU A 118 10.46 20.78 -7.21
N VAL A 119 11.22 19.90 -7.86
CA VAL A 119 10.75 18.56 -8.25
C VAL A 119 11.35 17.54 -7.28
N LEU A 120 10.49 16.93 -6.47
CA LEU A 120 10.84 15.82 -5.60
C LEU A 120 10.45 14.50 -6.26
N ASN A 121 11.39 13.57 -6.33
CA ASN A 121 11.12 12.22 -6.79
C ASN A 121 10.90 11.31 -5.59
N VAL A 122 9.68 10.79 -5.45
CA VAL A 122 9.34 9.78 -4.44
C VAL A 122 9.33 8.42 -5.09
N ARG A 123 9.96 7.44 -4.45
CA ARG A 123 9.95 6.05 -4.90
C ARG A 123 9.33 5.19 -3.83
N HIS A 124 8.54 4.22 -4.28
CA HIS A 124 7.77 3.37 -3.39
C HIS A 124 8.07 1.92 -3.66
N PHE A 125 8.30 1.18 -2.57
CA PHE A 125 8.50 -0.27 -2.65
C PHE A 125 7.13 -0.95 -2.67
N THR A 126 6.53 -1.05 -3.85
CA THR A 126 5.13 -1.46 -4.03
C THR A 126 4.88 -2.83 -3.42
N ALA A 127 5.74 -3.82 -3.73
CA ALA A 127 5.61 -5.18 -3.20
C ALA A 127 5.59 -5.23 -1.66
N ALA A 128 6.43 -4.43 -0.99
CA ALA A 128 6.45 -4.35 0.47
C ALA A 128 5.17 -3.73 1.05
N TRP A 129 4.51 -2.83 0.33
CA TRP A 129 3.22 -2.29 0.73
C TRP A 129 2.08 -3.26 0.50
N VAL A 130 2.06 -3.95 -0.64
CA VAL A 130 1.07 -4.98 -0.96
C VAL A 130 1.15 -6.12 0.06
N ALA A 131 2.34 -6.67 0.35
CA ALA A 131 2.52 -7.69 1.38
C ALA A 131 2.00 -7.23 2.75
N ARG A 132 2.24 -5.96 3.13
CA ARG A 132 1.76 -5.40 4.40
C ARG A 132 0.24 -5.19 4.44
N ALA A 133 -0.41 -4.98 3.31
CA ALA A 133 -1.86 -4.94 3.23
C ALA A 133 -2.42 -6.36 3.33
N LEU A 134 -1.89 -7.32 2.55
CA LEU A 134 -2.35 -8.71 2.56
C LEU A 134 -2.17 -9.42 3.91
N LEU A 135 -1.12 -9.07 4.66
CA LEU A 135 -0.90 -9.59 6.02
C LEU A 135 -1.81 -8.95 7.07
N SER A 136 -2.63 -7.97 6.71
CA SER A 136 -3.49 -7.31 7.67
C SER A 136 -4.63 -8.23 8.11
N PRO A 137 -5.02 -8.23 9.41
CA PRO A 137 -6.15 -9.03 9.89
C PRO A 137 -7.43 -8.83 9.08
N GLY A 138 -7.74 -7.58 8.69
CA GLY A 138 -8.91 -7.27 7.87
C GLY A 138 -8.90 -8.00 6.52
N THR A 139 -7.75 -8.04 5.84
CA THR A 139 -7.62 -8.75 4.57
C THR A 139 -7.78 -10.26 4.74
N GLN A 140 -7.28 -10.83 5.84
CA GLN A 140 -7.43 -12.27 6.14
C GLN A 140 -8.90 -12.62 6.44
N GLU A 141 -9.60 -11.76 7.17
CA GLU A 141 -11.03 -11.92 7.44
C GLU A 141 -11.85 -11.85 6.15
N VAL A 142 -11.57 -10.90 5.27
CA VAL A 142 -12.22 -10.79 3.94
C VAL A 142 -11.91 -12.01 3.09
N ALA A 143 -10.65 -12.45 3.02
CA ALA A 143 -10.28 -13.63 2.25
C ALA A 143 -11.05 -14.87 2.72
N ARG A 144 -11.14 -15.08 4.04
CA ARG A 144 -11.89 -16.20 4.61
C ARG A 144 -13.40 -16.09 4.35
N ALA A 145 -13.97 -14.91 4.53
CA ALA A 145 -15.40 -14.67 4.33
C ALA A 145 -15.83 -14.89 2.87
N ASP A 146 -14.95 -14.55 1.92
CA ASP A 146 -15.21 -14.66 0.49
C ASP A 146 -14.75 -16.01 -0.11
N GLY A 147 -14.17 -16.91 0.70
CA GLY A 147 -13.63 -18.20 0.23
C GLY A 147 -12.38 -18.08 -0.65
N LEU A 148 -11.60 -17.03 -0.43
CA LEU A 148 -10.39 -16.66 -1.18
C LEU A 148 -9.09 -16.99 -0.43
N ASP A 149 -9.08 -17.94 0.52
CA ASP A 149 -7.88 -18.30 1.29
C ASP A 149 -6.69 -18.72 0.41
N ALA A 150 -6.94 -19.53 -0.64
CA ALA A 150 -5.90 -19.95 -1.57
C ALA A 150 -5.38 -18.78 -2.44
N PRO A 151 -6.25 -18.00 -3.14
CA PRO A 151 -5.82 -16.78 -3.83
C PRO A 151 -5.08 -15.77 -2.94
N TRP A 152 -5.53 -15.59 -1.70
CA TRP A 152 -4.86 -14.71 -0.74
C TRP A 152 -3.45 -15.19 -0.42
N ARG A 153 -3.27 -16.49 -0.14
CA ARG A 153 -1.96 -17.06 0.15
C ARG A 153 -1.02 -16.93 -1.04
N GLU A 154 -1.47 -17.28 -2.24
CA GLU A 154 -0.70 -17.16 -3.47
C GLU A 154 -0.27 -15.70 -3.72
N ARG A 155 -1.20 -14.75 -3.55
CA ARG A 155 -0.93 -13.32 -3.70
C ARG A 155 0.08 -12.81 -2.68
N LEU A 156 -0.03 -13.26 -1.43
CA LEU A 156 0.88 -12.90 -0.34
C LEU A 156 2.28 -13.45 -0.61
N GLU A 157 2.40 -14.73 -0.95
CA GLU A 157 3.66 -15.39 -1.27
C GLU A 157 4.35 -14.71 -2.46
N GLY A 158 3.61 -14.39 -3.52
CA GLY A 158 4.13 -13.62 -4.66
C GLY A 158 4.67 -12.24 -4.25
N ALA A 159 3.92 -11.48 -3.45
CA ALA A 159 4.37 -10.18 -2.95
C ALA A 159 5.63 -10.29 -2.08
N VAL A 160 5.72 -11.32 -1.23
CA VAL A 160 6.88 -11.59 -0.37
C VAL A 160 8.09 -12.04 -1.20
N ALA A 161 7.88 -12.91 -2.19
CA ALA A 161 8.92 -13.34 -3.12
C ALA A 161 9.50 -12.14 -3.90
N ALA A 162 8.64 -11.22 -4.37
CA ALA A 162 9.07 -10.00 -5.04
C ALA A 162 9.85 -9.06 -4.12
N VAL A 163 9.51 -9.01 -2.82
CA VAL A 163 10.32 -8.29 -1.83
C VAL A 163 11.68 -8.97 -1.69
N TRP A 164 11.71 -10.28 -1.49
CA TRP A 164 12.95 -11.05 -1.29
C TRP A 164 13.89 -10.98 -2.49
N ALA A 165 13.38 -11.07 -3.71
CA ALA A 165 14.18 -11.06 -4.94
C ALA A 165 14.94 -9.75 -5.17
N ARG A 166 14.53 -8.65 -4.53
CA ARG A 166 15.12 -7.30 -4.71
C ARG A 166 16.22 -6.96 -3.70
N GLN A 167 16.64 -7.89 -2.84
CA GLN A 167 17.78 -7.67 -1.95
C GLN A 167 19.03 -8.43 -2.40
N THR A 168 20.17 -7.83 -2.09
CA THR A 168 21.48 -8.50 -2.13
C THR A 168 22.15 -8.29 -0.77
N GLY A 169 22.46 -9.37 -0.07
CA GLY A 169 23.13 -9.32 1.24
C GLY A 169 22.30 -8.62 2.33
N GLY A 170 20.97 -8.66 2.24
CA GLY A 170 20.05 -7.99 3.16
C GLY A 170 19.85 -6.50 2.89
N ILE A 171 20.35 -6.00 1.77
CA ILE A 171 20.23 -4.59 1.35
C ILE A 171 19.36 -4.52 0.11
N TRP A 172 18.30 -3.70 0.17
CA TRP A 172 17.42 -3.45 -0.96
C TRP A 172 17.91 -2.26 -1.78
N THR A 173 17.92 -2.45 -3.10
CA THR A 173 18.36 -1.43 -4.05
C THR A 173 17.28 -1.18 -5.09
N TRP A 174 17.19 0.06 -5.60
CA TRP A 174 16.45 0.29 -6.84
C TRP A 174 17.25 -0.28 -8.03
N ASP A 175 16.58 -0.49 -9.17
CA ASP A 175 17.17 -1.18 -10.33
C ASP A 175 18.51 -0.57 -10.78
N GLN A 176 19.39 -1.42 -11.32
CA GLN A 176 20.80 -1.09 -11.58
C GLN A 176 21.02 -0.01 -12.66
N SER A 177 20.00 0.30 -13.46
CA SER A 177 20.02 1.37 -14.48
C SER A 177 20.02 2.77 -13.87
N ASP A 178 19.84 2.90 -12.56
CA ASP A 178 19.82 4.20 -11.91
C ASP A 178 21.22 4.76 -11.67
N THR A 179 21.57 5.80 -12.43
CA THR A 179 22.82 6.55 -12.25
C THR A 179 22.71 7.63 -11.17
N THR A 180 21.52 7.81 -10.58
CA THR A 180 21.31 8.76 -9.48
C THR A 180 21.73 8.14 -8.14
N GLY A 181 22.42 8.90 -7.29
CA GLY A 181 23.07 8.44 -6.05
C GLY A 181 22.17 7.87 -4.94
N LEU A 182 20.91 7.54 -5.23
CA LEU A 182 19.95 6.91 -4.32
C LEU A 182 19.77 5.41 -4.59
N ARG A 183 20.83 4.71 -5.05
CA ARG A 183 20.78 3.28 -5.38
C ARG A 183 20.34 2.40 -4.21
N GLN A 184 20.70 2.77 -2.97
CA GLN A 184 20.47 1.95 -1.77
C GLN A 184 19.79 2.77 -0.66
N PRO A 185 18.49 3.11 -0.80
CA PRO A 185 17.85 3.93 0.21
C PRO A 185 17.58 3.10 1.47
N MET A 186 18.01 3.63 2.62
CA MET A 186 17.74 3.04 3.93
C MET A 186 16.25 2.77 4.16
N TRP A 187 15.36 3.64 3.66
CA TRP A 187 13.91 3.44 3.78
C TRP A 187 13.39 2.23 3.02
N MET A 188 13.99 1.87 1.88
CA MET A 188 13.58 0.70 1.10
C MET A 188 13.99 -0.58 1.84
N THR A 189 15.21 -0.61 2.38
CA THR A 189 15.69 -1.71 3.23
C THR A 189 14.81 -1.88 4.47
N TYR A 190 14.47 -0.78 5.15
CA TYR A 190 13.54 -0.84 6.28
C TYR A 190 12.15 -1.38 5.89
N GLN A 191 11.62 -0.98 4.73
CA GLN A 191 10.34 -1.48 4.23
C GLN A 191 10.40 -2.98 3.89
N GLY A 192 11.47 -3.43 3.22
CA GLY A 192 11.70 -4.83 2.89
C GLY A 192 11.80 -5.71 4.14
N LEU A 193 12.68 -5.35 5.07
CA LEU A 193 12.84 -6.06 6.36
C LEU A 193 11.53 -6.08 7.15
N SER A 194 10.80 -4.96 7.21
CA SER A 194 9.52 -4.90 7.93
C SER A 194 8.46 -5.81 7.31
N ALA A 195 8.44 -5.98 5.99
CA ALA A 195 7.49 -6.87 5.31
C ALA A 195 7.86 -8.34 5.54
N LEU A 196 9.13 -8.71 5.33
CA LEU A 196 9.61 -10.08 5.54
C LEU A 196 9.47 -10.53 7.00
N ARG A 197 9.78 -9.66 7.97
CA ARG A 197 9.59 -9.97 9.39
C ARG A 197 8.11 -10.20 9.71
N ALA A 198 7.21 -9.37 9.18
CA ALA A 198 5.77 -9.55 9.42
C ALA A 198 5.27 -10.88 8.85
N HIS A 199 5.74 -11.26 7.65
CA HIS A 199 5.44 -12.54 7.04
C HIS A 199 5.99 -13.72 7.86
N ALA A 200 7.25 -13.65 8.30
CA ALA A 200 7.86 -14.69 9.13
C ALA A 200 7.12 -14.89 10.45
N VAL A 201 6.71 -13.80 11.11
CA VAL A 201 5.90 -13.89 12.33
C VAL A 201 4.56 -14.57 12.05
N TRP A 202 3.89 -14.22 10.95
CA TRP A 202 2.64 -14.84 10.54
C TRP A 202 2.79 -16.35 10.28
N MET A 203 3.81 -16.77 9.51
CA MET A 203 4.06 -18.20 9.23
C MET A 203 4.36 -19.02 10.48
N CYS A 204 4.93 -18.41 11.52
CA CYS A 204 5.32 -19.08 12.75
C CYS A 204 4.26 -18.94 13.87
N GLN A 205 3.06 -18.41 13.59
CA GLN A 205 1.99 -18.42 14.58
C GLN A 205 1.48 -19.87 14.74
N PRO A 206 1.35 -20.39 15.98
CA PRO A 206 0.74 -21.69 16.20
C PRO A 206 -0.70 -21.67 15.67
N ASP A 207 -1.11 -22.75 15.00
CA ASP A 207 -2.46 -22.91 14.45
C ASP A 207 -3.51 -22.56 15.52
N HIS A 208 -4.40 -21.61 15.20
CA HIS A 208 -5.54 -21.22 16.03
C HIS A 208 -6.70 -22.20 15.84
#